data_AF-A0A925KSG9-F1
#
_entry.id   AF-A0A925KSG9-F1
#
_cell.length_a   1.000
_cell.length_b   1.000
_cell.length_c   1.000
_cell.angle_alpha   90.00
_cell.angle_beta   90.00
_cell.angle_gamma   90.00
#
_symmetry.space_group_name_H-M   'P 1'
#
loop_
_entity.id
_entity.type
_entity.pdbx_description
1 polymer ?
#
loop_
_entity_poly.entity_id
_entity_poly.type
_entity_poly.pdbx_seq_one_letter_code
_entity_poly.pdbx_strand_id
1 'polypeptide(L)'
;MTNSFPVSDFGQIKRKVLSWLHRFDTFCFLDNHQYAIEPHTQECLVAAGVRRKISANAGTALLQLQAMIDDKRSWLFGHLGYDLKNELEQPANSRSDRILFPDLFFFEPEIVIRWNNNAMVIDASDPVAVFDEILTASASNIADHQTPVISNRLKETEYIDTIKQLRQHILRGDCYEINFCQEFYAEDAEIDPFVVYDRLASVSPNPFSALYRIDDKWLICASPERFLMKKGRRILSQPIKGTLKRERGNPEDDEKNRELLLTSSKDRSENVMIVDLVRNDLSRICEEGSVRVDELYGIYTFPQVHQMISTISGNVEKDISFTDIIRATFPMGSMTGAPKTRVIELIDKYEKTKRGIFSGALGYISPEGDFDFNVVIRSLMYNATQAYLSFQAGSGITFYSDPQKEWEECLLKAEAIKQVLSV
;
A
#
# COMPACT_ATOMS: atom_id res chain seq x y z
N MET A 1 25.06 -13.43 -10.19
CA MET A 1 24.85 -13.92 -11.57
C MET A 1 23.40 -13.73 -11.94
N THR A 2 23.08 -13.59 -13.23
CA THR A 2 21.72 -13.37 -13.73
C THR A 2 21.42 -14.40 -14.79
N ASN A 3 20.41 -15.25 -14.59
CA ASN A 3 19.94 -16.19 -15.61
C ASN A 3 18.44 -16.00 -15.87
N SER A 4 18.02 -16.29 -17.10
CA SER A 4 16.62 -16.26 -17.53
C SER A 4 16.14 -17.68 -17.80
N PHE A 5 14.99 -18.03 -17.24
CA PHE A 5 14.37 -19.35 -17.36
C PHE A 5 12.99 -19.20 -18.02
N PRO A 6 12.66 -20.03 -19.02
CA PRO A 6 11.34 -20.00 -19.64
C PRO A 6 10.28 -20.53 -18.65
N VAL A 7 9.13 -19.88 -18.62
CA VAL A 7 7.98 -20.30 -17.79
C VAL A 7 6.77 -20.50 -18.70
N SER A 8 6.13 -21.66 -18.60
CA SER A 8 4.95 -22.02 -19.41
C SER A 8 3.62 -21.90 -18.66
N ASP A 9 3.63 -21.96 -17.32
CA ASP A 9 2.45 -21.80 -16.46
C ASP A 9 2.75 -20.80 -15.32
N PHE A 10 2.22 -19.59 -15.47
CA PHE A 10 2.42 -18.50 -14.54
C PHE A 10 1.80 -18.76 -13.16
N GLY A 11 0.56 -19.27 -13.13
CA GLY A 11 -0.15 -19.53 -11.88
C GLY A 11 0.48 -20.66 -11.08
N GLN A 12 1.04 -21.67 -11.76
CA GLN A 12 1.78 -22.74 -11.11
C GLN A 12 3.11 -22.25 -10.55
N ILE A 13 3.94 -21.54 -11.33
CA ILE A 13 5.24 -21.08 -10.85
C ILE A 13 5.09 -20.11 -9.68
N LYS A 14 4.08 -19.23 -9.72
CA LYS A 14 3.78 -18.27 -8.64
C LYS A 14 3.53 -18.98 -7.31
N ARG A 15 2.71 -20.04 -7.32
CA ARG A 15 2.45 -20.85 -6.11
C ARG A 15 3.71 -21.56 -5.60
N LYS A 16 4.58 -22.00 -6.51
CA LYS A 16 5.88 -22.58 -6.15
C LYS A 16 6.82 -21.56 -5.52
N VAL A 17 6.88 -20.34 -6.05
CA VAL A 17 7.67 -19.24 -5.47
C VAL A 17 7.15 -18.90 -4.08
N LEU A 18 5.83 -18.76 -3.89
CA LEU A 18 5.25 -18.54 -2.56
C LEU A 18 5.62 -19.65 -1.58
N SER A 19 5.54 -20.92 -2.02
CA SER A 19 5.96 -22.07 -1.21
C SER A 19 7.46 -22.01 -0.87
N TRP A 20 8.30 -21.66 -1.84
CA TRP A 20 9.74 -21.51 -1.68
C TRP A 20 10.09 -20.39 -0.68
N LEU A 21 9.32 -19.31 -0.65
CA LEU A 21 9.53 -18.15 0.23
C LEU A 21 9.37 -18.45 1.73
N HIS A 22 8.68 -19.52 2.13
CA HIS A 22 8.50 -19.91 3.54
C HIS A 22 9.82 -20.01 4.33
N ARG A 23 10.92 -20.34 3.65
CA ARG A 23 12.24 -20.51 4.27
C ARG A 23 12.89 -19.21 4.73
N PHE A 24 12.41 -18.06 4.26
CA PHE A 24 13.00 -16.76 4.56
C PHE A 24 12.23 -16.07 5.70
N ASP A 25 12.97 -15.48 6.63
CA ASP A 25 12.46 -14.59 7.66
C ASP A 25 12.21 -13.17 7.12
N THR A 26 12.89 -12.78 6.06
CA THR A 26 12.74 -11.49 5.40
C THR A 26 12.61 -11.68 3.89
N PHE A 27 11.47 -11.26 3.34
CA PHE A 27 11.23 -11.25 1.90
C PHE A 27 10.15 -10.23 1.53
N CYS A 28 10.13 -9.84 0.26
CA CYS A 28 9.08 -9.03 -0.34
C CYS A 28 8.65 -9.66 -1.66
N PHE A 29 7.37 -10.03 -1.76
CA PHE A 29 6.72 -10.54 -2.96
C PHE A 29 5.72 -9.48 -3.42
N LEU A 30 5.97 -8.83 -4.56
CA LEU A 30 5.14 -7.76 -5.14
C LEU A 30 4.47 -8.26 -6.40
N ASP A 31 3.16 -8.16 -6.52
CA ASP A 31 2.38 -8.88 -7.52
C ASP A 31 1.29 -8.00 -8.12
N ASN A 32 1.33 -7.89 -9.45
CA ASN A 32 0.44 -7.04 -10.22
C ASN A 32 -0.73 -7.81 -10.84
N HIS A 33 -0.93 -9.10 -10.53
CA HIS A 33 -2.12 -9.86 -10.94
C HIS A 33 -2.50 -9.73 -12.43
N GLN A 34 -1.49 -9.60 -13.30
CA GLN A 34 -1.64 -9.45 -14.76
C GLN A 34 -2.40 -8.19 -15.21
N TYR A 35 -2.50 -7.16 -14.37
CA TYR A 35 -3.06 -5.87 -14.77
C TYR A 35 -2.13 -5.12 -15.75
N ALA A 36 -2.68 -4.60 -16.83
CA ALA A 36 -1.97 -3.73 -17.77
C ALA A 36 -2.18 -2.24 -17.40
N ILE A 37 -1.81 -1.84 -16.17
CA ILE A 37 -1.87 -0.44 -15.74
C ILE A 37 -0.54 0.23 -16.06
N GLU A 38 -0.58 1.19 -16.99
CA GLU A 38 0.60 1.94 -17.40
C GLU A 38 1.04 2.95 -16.30
N PRO A 39 2.36 3.16 -16.11
CA PRO A 39 3.44 2.37 -16.69
C PRO A 39 3.57 0.99 -16.03
N HIS A 40 3.55 -0.04 -16.86
CA HIS A 40 3.73 -1.43 -16.44
C HIS A 40 5.22 -1.76 -16.34
N THR A 41 5.69 -2.20 -15.17
CA THR A 41 7.13 -2.50 -14.96
C THR A 41 7.42 -3.98 -14.95
N GLN A 42 6.76 -4.77 -14.11
CA GLN A 42 6.92 -6.22 -13.97
C GLN A 42 5.58 -6.86 -13.59
N GLU A 43 5.39 -8.13 -13.94
CA GLU A 43 4.18 -8.87 -13.56
C GLU A 43 4.22 -9.27 -12.08
N CYS A 44 5.36 -9.78 -11.61
CA CYS A 44 5.70 -9.71 -10.20
C CYS A 44 7.23 -9.57 -10.01
N LEU A 45 7.60 -9.16 -8.81
CA LEU A 45 8.96 -8.91 -8.38
C LEU A 45 9.15 -9.49 -6.97
N VAL A 46 10.21 -10.27 -6.78
CA VAL A 46 10.50 -10.93 -5.51
C VAL A 46 11.90 -10.58 -5.05
N ALA A 47 12.03 -10.32 -3.75
CA ALA A 47 13.28 -10.12 -3.05
C ALA A 47 13.31 -11.04 -1.82
N ALA A 48 14.36 -11.85 -1.69
CA ALA A 48 14.49 -12.82 -0.61
C ALA A 48 15.92 -12.88 -0.05
N GLY A 49 16.02 -13.13 1.26
CA GLY A 49 17.28 -13.10 2.00
C GLY A 49 17.79 -11.67 2.21
N VAL A 50 18.73 -11.46 3.14
CA VAL A 50 19.22 -10.13 3.51
C VAL A 50 20.74 -10.09 3.48
N ARG A 51 21.31 -9.24 2.63
CA ARG A 51 22.75 -8.92 2.64
C ARG A 51 23.07 -7.75 3.54
N ARG A 52 22.27 -6.69 3.43
CA ARG A 52 22.34 -5.46 4.24
C ARG A 52 20.92 -5.02 4.52
N LYS A 53 20.68 -4.45 5.70
CA LYS A 53 19.38 -3.85 6.03
C LYS A 53 19.54 -2.59 6.85
N ILE A 54 18.52 -1.76 6.76
CA ILE A 54 18.24 -0.65 7.67
C ILE A 54 16.87 -0.89 8.30
N SER A 55 16.78 -0.65 9.61
CA SER A 55 15.53 -0.64 10.36
C SER A 55 15.61 0.55 11.31
N ALA A 56 14.72 1.52 11.15
CA ALA A 56 14.75 2.75 11.93
C ALA A 56 13.34 3.29 12.14
N ASN A 57 13.13 3.90 13.31
CA ASN A 57 11.94 4.70 13.56
C ASN A 57 12.21 6.17 13.19
N ALA A 58 11.13 6.93 13.07
CA ALA A 58 11.18 8.35 12.74
C ALA A 58 12.13 9.12 13.68
N GLY A 59 13.01 9.90 13.08
CA GLY A 59 13.93 10.87 13.68
C GLY A 59 15.16 11.06 12.80
N THR A 60 15.74 9.97 12.30
CA THR A 60 16.89 9.97 11.38
C THR A 60 16.82 8.86 10.33
N ALA A 61 15.69 8.16 10.20
CA ALA A 61 15.50 7.02 9.31
C ALA A 61 15.72 7.39 7.84
N LEU A 62 15.21 8.54 7.37
CA LEU A 62 15.45 8.98 6.00
C LEU A 62 16.94 9.26 5.76
N LEU A 63 17.62 9.92 6.70
CA LEU A 63 19.05 10.19 6.58
C LEU A 63 19.87 8.89 6.49
N GLN A 64 19.55 7.92 7.34
CA GLN A 64 20.21 6.62 7.33
C GLN A 64 19.91 5.83 6.04
N LEU A 65 18.69 5.91 5.50
CA LEU A 65 18.36 5.29 4.21
C LEU A 65 19.15 5.94 3.06
N GLN A 66 19.26 7.27 3.05
CA GLN A 66 20.05 7.97 2.05
C GLN A 66 21.52 7.52 2.09
N ALA A 67 22.10 7.40 3.29
CA ALA A 67 23.46 6.88 3.46
C ALA A 67 23.63 5.45 2.92
N MET A 68 22.63 4.58 3.10
CA MET A 68 22.65 3.21 2.55
C MET A 68 22.61 3.21 1.01
N ILE A 69 21.81 4.11 0.41
CA ILE A 69 21.72 4.28 -1.05
C ILE A 69 23.04 4.82 -1.63
N ASP A 70 23.63 5.82 -0.95
CA ASP A 70 24.85 6.48 -1.39
C ASP A 70 26.09 5.58 -1.26
N ASP A 71 26.15 4.73 -0.23
CA ASP A 71 27.21 3.75 -0.02
C ASP A 71 27.30 2.76 -1.19
N LYS A 72 26.16 2.23 -1.64
CA LYS A 72 26.13 1.28 -2.75
C LYS A 72 24.76 1.25 -3.41
N ARG A 73 24.75 1.56 -4.71
CA ARG A 73 23.61 1.32 -5.59
C ARG A 73 23.37 -0.18 -5.76
N SER A 74 22.23 -0.64 -5.28
CA SER A 74 21.75 -2.01 -5.40
C SER A 74 20.23 -2.02 -5.44
N TRP A 75 19.65 -3.19 -5.67
CA TRP A 75 18.25 -3.40 -5.33
C TRP A 75 18.05 -3.19 -3.83
N LEU A 76 17.03 -2.42 -3.47
CA LEU A 76 16.55 -2.26 -2.11
C LEU A 76 15.04 -2.50 -2.10
N PHE A 77 14.56 -3.30 -1.16
CA PHE A 77 13.13 -3.58 -0.99
C PHE A 77 12.73 -3.22 0.42
N GLY A 78 11.51 -2.73 0.59
CA GLY A 78 11.10 -2.31 1.91
C GLY A 78 9.91 -1.38 1.93
N HIS A 79 9.70 -0.78 3.09
CA HIS A 79 8.54 0.04 3.36
C HIS A 79 8.90 1.37 4.03
N LEU A 80 7.98 2.31 3.86
CA LEU A 80 7.89 3.58 4.56
C LEU A 80 6.61 3.51 5.40
N GLY A 81 6.73 3.42 6.72
CA GLY A 81 5.58 3.48 7.63
C GLY A 81 4.95 4.87 7.62
N TYR A 82 3.64 4.97 7.82
CA TYR A 82 2.93 6.26 7.91
C TYR A 82 3.52 7.17 8.98
N ASP A 83 3.95 6.58 10.11
CA ASP A 83 4.59 7.28 11.22
C ASP A 83 5.96 7.89 10.87
N LEU A 84 6.55 7.58 9.71
CA LEU A 84 7.70 8.32 9.17
C LEU A 84 7.39 9.81 8.96
N LYS A 85 6.10 10.17 8.86
CA LYS A 85 5.63 11.56 8.89
C LYS A 85 6.19 12.37 10.06
N ASN A 86 6.55 11.73 11.18
CA ASN A 86 7.07 12.44 12.35
C ASN A 86 8.50 12.99 12.15
N GLU A 87 9.19 12.59 11.07
CA GLU A 87 10.42 13.29 10.62
C GLU A 87 10.15 14.53 9.78
N LEU A 88 8.92 14.64 9.27
CA LEU A 88 8.50 15.66 8.31
C LEU A 88 7.65 16.73 9.01
N GLU A 89 6.83 16.28 9.95
CA GLU A 89 5.87 17.04 10.75
C GLU A 89 6.17 16.78 12.23
N GLN A 90 5.86 17.70 13.15
CA GLN A 90 6.08 17.51 14.60
C GLN A 90 4.80 17.20 15.40
N PRO A 91 4.04 16.12 15.11
CA PRO A 91 2.87 15.81 15.91
C PRO A 91 3.24 15.03 17.19
N ALA A 92 2.36 15.12 18.19
CA ALA A 92 2.51 14.41 19.44
C ALA A 92 2.16 12.92 19.26
N ASN A 93 3.18 12.05 19.22
CA ASN A 93 2.97 10.62 18.99
C ASN A 93 2.94 9.82 20.30
N SER A 94 1.74 9.48 20.80
CA SER A 94 1.57 8.72 22.05
C SER A 94 0.63 7.51 21.94
N ARG A 95 0.19 7.13 20.74
CA ARG A 95 -0.71 5.99 20.54
C ARG A 95 0.08 4.67 20.49
N SER A 96 -0.55 3.57 20.88
CA SER A 96 0.06 2.25 20.81
C SER A 96 0.00 1.68 19.39
N ASP A 97 1.07 1.00 19.00
CA ASP A 97 1.11 0.03 17.89
C ASP A 97 1.48 -1.33 18.49
N ARG A 98 0.76 -2.39 18.11
CA ARG A 98 1.03 -3.77 18.54
C ARG A 98 1.52 -4.67 17.40
N ILE A 99 1.44 -4.19 16.16
CA ILE A 99 2.06 -4.87 15.02
C ILE A 99 3.57 -4.67 15.05
N LEU A 100 4.02 -3.46 15.42
CA LEU A 100 5.42 -3.13 15.69
C LEU A 100 6.33 -3.19 14.45
N PHE A 101 5.81 -2.88 13.25
CA PHE A 101 6.70 -2.56 12.14
C PHE A 101 7.54 -1.33 12.51
N PRO A 102 8.84 -1.28 12.17
CA PRO A 102 9.61 -0.05 12.28
C PRO A 102 9.00 1.02 11.35
N ASP A 103 9.22 2.30 11.62
CA ASP A 103 8.70 3.35 10.73
C ASP A 103 9.38 3.34 9.35
N LEU A 104 10.54 2.70 9.21
CA LEU A 104 11.26 2.49 7.96
C LEU A 104 12.06 1.19 8.02
N PHE A 105 11.95 0.37 6.97
CA PHE A 105 12.83 -0.76 6.76
C PHE A 105 13.15 -0.93 5.29
N PHE A 106 14.42 -1.10 4.96
CA PHE A 106 14.86 -1.49 3.63
C PHE A 106 15.97 -2.54 3.72
N PHE A 107 15.99 -3.47 2.77
CA PHE A 107 17.04 -4.49 2.68
C PHE A 107 17.55 -4.67 1.25
N GLU A 108 18.85 -4.91 1.13
CA GLU A 108 19.47 -5.45 -0.08
C GLU A 108 19.28 -6.96 -0.06
N PRO A 109 18.55 -7.54 -1.03
CA PRO A 109 18.27 -8.97 -1.04
C PRO A 109 19.48 -9.82 -1.47
N GLU A 110 19.48 -11.07 -1.05
CA GLU A 110 20.41 -12.06 -1.59
C GLU A 110 20.01 -12.52 -2.99
N ILE A 111 18.70 -12.59 -3.21
CA ILE A 111 18.05 -13.11 -4.41
C ILE A 111 17.00 -12.11 -4.88
N VAL A 112 17.05 -11.71 -6.15
CA VAL A 112 15.96 -10.98 -6.82
C VAL A 112 15.40 -11.85 -7.94
N ILE A 113 14.09 -11.99 -7.97
CA ILE A 113 13.39 -12.67 -9.06
C ILE A 113 12.48 -11.66 -9.73
N ARG A 114 12.67 -11.48 -11.03
CA ARG A 114 11.86 -10.64 -11.90
C ARG A 114 11.19 -11.53 -12.91
N TRP A 115 9.89 -11.39 -13.10
CA TRP A 115 9.25 -12.12 -14.18
C TRP A 115 8.28 -11.25 -14.98
N ASN A 116 8.23 -11.61 -16.25
CA ASN A 116 7.24 -11.17 -17.22
C ASN A 116 6.55 -12.40 -17.80
N ASN A 117 5.54 -12.16 -18.66
CA ASN A 117 4.69 -13.22 -19.22
C ASN A 117 5.43 -14.43 -19.83
N ASN A 118 6.71 -14.31 -20.19
CA ASN A 118 7.44 -15.35 -20.93
C ASN A 118 8.65 -15.93 -20.18
N ALA A 119 9.16 -15.25 -19.16
CA ALA A 119 10.41 -15.65 -18.52
C ALA A 119 10.53 -15.17 -17.07
N MET A 120 11.19 -15.99 -16.28
CA MET A 120 11.65 -15.67 -14.93
C MET A 120 13.16 -15.42 -14.95
N VAL A 121 13.55 -14.21 -14.59
CA VAL A 121 14.94 -13.75 -14.47
C VAL A 121 15.32 -13.78 -13.00
N ILE A 122 16.36 -14.55 -12.67
CA ILE A 122 16.86 -14.71 -11.30
C ILE A 122 18.24 -14.09 -11.19
N ASP A 123 18.37 -13.11 -10.29
CA ASP A 123 19.62 -12.51 -9.85
C ASP A 123 20.01 -13.10 -8.48
N ALA A 124 20.99 -14.00 -8.46
CA ALA A 124 21.44 -14.71 -7.25
C ALA A 124 22.93 -15.09 -7.32
N SER A 125 23.48 -15.65 -6.23
CA SER A 125 24.80 -16.28 -6.25
C SER A 125 24.81 -17.51 -7.18
N ASP A 126 23.78 -18.34 -7.14
CA ASP A 126 23.54 -19.47 -8.05
C ASP A 126 22.08 -19.48 -8.56
N PRO A 127 21.79 -18.81 -9.70
CA PRO A 127 20.43 -18.73 -10.24
C PRO A 127 19.82 -20.08 -10.63
N VAL A 128 20.64 -21.07 -11.01
CA VAL A 128 20.14 -22.39 -11.44
C VAL A 128 19.67 -23.19 -10.23
N ALA A 129 20.46 -23.21 -9.16
CA ALA A 129 20.05 -23.84 -7.91
C ALA A 129 18.75 -23.23 -7.36
N VAL A 130 18.63 -21.89 -7.35
CA VAL A 130 17.41 -21.21 -6.93
C VAL A 130 16.20 -21.62 -7.78
N PHE A 131 16.37 -21.72 -9.10
CA PHE A 131 15.31 -22.18 -9.99
C PHE A 131 14.86 -23.62 -9.68
N ASP A 132 15.81 -24.54 -9.50
CA ASP A 132 15.53 -25.95 -9.20
C ASP A 132 14.85 -26.10 -7.82
N GLU A 133 15.25 -25.31 -6.83
CA GLU A 133 14.62 -25.25 -5.52
C GLU A 133 13.16 -24.76 -5.60
N ILE A 134 12.88 -23.75 -6.43
CA ILE A 134 11.52 -23.27 -6.66
C ILE A 134 10.70 -24.39 -7.31
N LEU A 135 11.24 -25.07 -8.33
CA LEU A 135 10.54 -26.16 -9.00
C LEU A 135 10.25 -27.35 -8.08
N THR A 136 11.07 -27.60 -7.07
CA THR A 136 10.88 -28.69 -6.10
C THR A 136 10.11 -28.28 -4.85
N ALA A 137 9.85 -26.97 -4.66
CA ALA A 137 9.08 -26.48 -3.53
C ALA A 137 7.65 -27.04 -3.55
N SER A 138 7.29 -27.72 -2.47
CA SER A 138 5.93 -28.18 -2.20
C SER A 138 5.22 -27.20 -1.28
N ALA A 139 3.90 -27.05 -1.46
CA ALA A 139 3.07 -26.34 -0.51
C ALA A 139 3.24 -26.96 0.89
N SER A 140 3.42 -26.13 1.90
CA SER A 140 3.34 -26.57 3.29
C SER A 140 1.93 -27.06 3.58
N ASN A 141 1.79 -28.13 4.38
CA ASN A 141 0.47 -28.56 4.82
C ASN A 141 -0.18 -27.44 5.64
N ILE A 142 -1.37 -27.03 5.20
CA ILE A 142 -2.16 -26.01 5.87
C ILE A 142 -2.57 -26.55 7.23
N ALA A 143 -2.09 -25.91 8.30
CA ALA A 143 -2.65 -26.15 9.62
C ALA A 143 -4.04 -25.50 9.66
N ASP A 144 -5.01 -26.25 10.18
CA ASP A 144 -6.36 -25.72 10.39
C ASP A 144 -6.29 -24.73 11.56
N HIS A 145 -6.33 -23.44 11.23
CA HIS A 145 -6.30 -22.37 12.22
C HIS A 145 -7.73 -21.94 12.57
N GLN A 146 -7.95 -21.56 13.83
CA GLN A 146 -9.23 -21.03 14.25
C GLN A 146 -9.48 -19.66 13.61
N THR A 147 -10.71 -19.42 13.17
CA THR A 147 -11.15 -18.10 12.68
C THR A 147 -10.93 -17.04 13.77
N PRO A 148 -10.09 -16.02 13.53
CA PRO A 148 -9.83 -14.98 14.53
C PRO A 148 -11.09 -14.16 14.84
N VAL A 149 -11.29 -13.84 16.12
CA VAL A 149 -12.41 -12.99 16.56
C VAL A 149 -12.03 -11.52 16.38
N ILE A 150 -12.54 -10.89 15.32
CA ILE A 150 -12.25 -9.48 15.03
C ILE A 150 -13.07 -8.54 15.91
N SER A 151 -12.38 -7.66 16.63
CA SER A 151 -12.92 -6.56 17.44
C SER A 151 -12.70 -5.21 16.77
N ASN A 152 -13.61 -4.27 17.01
CA ASN A 152 -13.48 -2.88 16.56
C ASN A 152 -12.80 -2.06 17.65
N ARG A 153 -11.82 -1.21 17.29
CA ARG A 153 -11.15 -0.34 18.26
C ARG A 153 -12.06 0.76 18.80
N LEU A 154 -12.97 1.26 17.97
CA LEU A 154 -13.97 2.26 18.33
C LEU A 154 -15.34 1.61 18.40
N LYS A 155 -16.13 2.01 19.41
CA LYS A 155 -17.56 1.76 19.41
C LYS A 155 -18.24 2.67 18.39
N GLU A 156 -19.40 2.25 17.88
CA GLU A 156 -20.19 3.04 16.94
C GLU A 156 -20.45 4.47 17.43
N THR A 157 -20.83 4.64 18.70
CA THR A 157 -21.08 5.96 19.29
C THR A 157 -19.83 6.85 19.30
N GLU A 158 -18.68 6.28 19.64
CA GLU A 158 -17.39 6.99 19.66
C GLU A 158 -16.95 7.39 18.24
N TYR A 159 -17.17 6.50 17.26
CA TYR A 159 -16.88 6.78 15.86
C TYR A 159 -17.76 7.94 15.36
N ILE A 160 -19.07 7.85 15.55
CA ILE A 160 -20.04 8.88 15.13
C ILE A 160 -19.71 10.23 15.77
N ASP A 161 -19.42 10.27 17.07
CA ASP A 161 -19.08 11.51 17.76
C ASP A 161 -17.72 12.08 17.32
N THR A 162 -16.79 11.22 16.91
CA THR A 162 -15.54 11.65 16.28
C THR A 162 -15.79 12.29 14.92
N ILE A 163 -16.60 11.69 14.06
CA ILE A 163 -16.97 12.28 12.76
C ILE A 163 -17.66 13.63 12.95
N LYS A 164 -18.57 13.76 13.92
CA LYS A 164 -19.20 15.06 14.24
C LYS A 164 -18.17 16.12 14.62
N GLN A 165 -17.16 15.77 15.43
CA GLN A 165 -16.09 16.69 15.82
C GLN A 165 -15.21 17.07 14.63
N LEU A 166 -14.86 16.12 13.76
CA LEU A 166 -14.13 16.38 12.51
C LEU A 166 -14.91 17.33 11.59
N ARG A 167 -16.22 17.15 11.46
CA ARG A 167 -17.08 18.09 10.72
C ARG A 167 -17.06 19.50 11.32
N GLN A 168 -16.91 19.64 12.64
CA GLN A 168 -16.73 20.96 13.25
C GLN A 168 -15.38 21.61 12.88
N HIS A 169 -14.31 20.82 12.71
CA HIS A 169 -13.05 21.33 12.16
C HIS A 169 -13.24 21.84 10.72
N ILE A 170 -13.94 21.08 9.88
CA ILE A 170 -14.25 21.48 8.50
C ILE A 170 -15.09 22.76 8.46
N LEU A 171 -16.14 22.85 9.29
CA LEU A 171 -17.00 24.04 9.40
C LEU A 171 -16.26 25.31 9.81
N ARG A 172 -15.22 25.19 10.65
CA ARG A 172 -14.39 26.33 11.07
C ARG A 172 -13.33 26.70 10.02
N GLY A 173 -13.17 25.91 8.97
CA GLY A 173 -12.13 26.09 7.96
C GLY A 173 -10.76 25.58 8.38
N ASP A 174 -10.68 24.68 9.38
CA ASP A 174 -9.40 24.05 9.77
C ASP A 174 -8.89 23.11 8.67
N CYS A 175 -9.80 22.43 7.95
CA CYS A 175 -9.51 21.56 6.81
C CYS A 175 -10.73 21.43 5.88
N TYR A 176 -10.54 20.89 4.69
CA TYR A 176 -11.59 20.63 3.69
C TYR A 176 -12.00 19.15 3.64
N GLU A 177 -11.02 18.27 3.79
CA GLU A 177 -11.18 16.82 3.81
C GLU A 177 -10.17 16.21 4.80
N ILE A 178 -10.58 15.13 5.45
CA ILE A 178 -9.74 14.32 6.33
C ILE A 178 -10.10 12.84 6.17
N ASN A 179 -9.12 12.02 5.82
CA ASN A 179 -9.25 10.57 5.80
C ASN A 179 -9.12 10.01 7.22
N PHE A 180 -10.25 9.65 7.82
CA PHE A 180 -10.32 9.10 9.17
C PHE A 180 -10.45 7.58 9.13
N CYS A 181 -9.57 6.88 9.85
CA CYS A 181 -9.52 5.42 9.90
C CYS A 181 -9.72 4.90 11.33
N GLN A 182 -10.20 3.67 11.43
CA GLN A 182 -10.20 2.92 12.68
C GLN A 182 -9.53 1.56 12.50
N GLU A 183 -8.97 1.06 13.61
CA GLU A 183 -8.43 -0.28 13.69
C GLU A 183 -9.51 -1.34 13.96
N PHE A 184 -9.38 -2.45 13.24
CA PHE A 184 -10.01 -3.73 13.52
C PHE A 184 -8.90 -4.72 13.86
N TYR A 185 -9.06 -5.48 14.94
CA TYR A 185 -7.98 -6.33 15.44
C TYR A 185 -8.47 -7.63 16.04
N ALA A 186 -7.58 -8.62 16.10
CA ALA A 186 -7.72 -9.83 16.90
C ALA A 186 -6.47 -10.03 17.75
N GLU A 187 -6.72 -10.34 19.03
CA GLU A 187 -5.71 -10.85 19.97
C GLU A 187 -5.73 -12.37 19.92
N ASP A 188 -4.61 -12.99 20.31
CA ASP A 188 -4.42 -14.45 20.28
C ASP A 188 -4.75 -15.06 18.91
N ALA A 189 -4.50 -14.30 17.84
CA ALA A 189 -4.75 -14.72 16.47
C ALA A 189 -3.61 -15.64 16.01
N GLU A 190 -3.98 -16.83 15.53
CA GLU A 190 -3.08 -17.74 14.83
C GLU A 190 -3.55 -17.84 13.38
N ILE A 191 -2.69 -17.43 12.45
CA ILE A 191 -2.97 -17.52 11.01
C ILE A 191 -1.74 -18.03 10.26
N ASP A 192 -1.98 -18.62 9.08
CA ASP A 192 -0.95 -18.80 8.07
C ASP A 192 -1.02 -17.62 7.07
N PRO A 193 -0.04 -16.70 7.09
CA PRO A 193 -0.02 -15.53 6.21
C PRO A 193 -0.05 -15.86 4.71
N PHE A 194 0.49 -17.02 4.29
CA PHE A 194 0.47 -17.43 2.89
C PHE A 194 -0.93 -17.86 2.46
N VAL A 195 -1.65 -18.60 3.31
CA VAL A 195 -3.04 -19.00 3.05
C VAL A 195 -3.94 -17.78 3.03
N VAL A 196 -3.77 -16.87 4.00
CA VAL A 196 -4.53 -15.61 4.03
C VAL A 196 -4.23 -14.76 2.81
N TYR A 197 -2.97 -14.69 2.35
CA TYR A 197 -2.60 -14.02 1.11
C TYR A 197 -3.29 -14.63 -0.12
N ASP A 198 -3.26 -15.95 -0.28
CA ASP A 198 -3.88 -16.64 -1.42
C ASP A 198 -5.39 -16.39 -1.48
N ARG A 199 -6.08 -16.44 -0.33
CA ARG A 199 -7.50 -16.09 -0.21
C ARG A 199 -7.75 -14.62 -0.53
N LEU A 200 -6.94 -13.71 0.03
CA LEU A 200 -7.07 -12.27 -0.20
C LEU A 200 -6.89 -11.94 -1.69
N ALA A 201 -5.85 -12.49 -2.32
CA ALA A 201 -5.54 -12.32 -3.74
C ALA A 201 -6.65 -12.90 -4.64
N SER A 202 -7.26 -14.02 -4.25
CA SER A 202 -8.38 -14.62 -4.98
C SER A 202 -9.65 -13.74 -4.94
N VAL A 203 -9.91 -13.11 -3.79
CA VAL A 203 -11.06 -12.23 -3.59
C VAL A 203 -10.82 -10.87 -4.23
N SER A 204 -9.66 -10.26 -3.98
CA SER A 204 -9.28 -8.90 -4.41
C SER A 204 -7.91 -8.89 -5.10
N PRO A 205 -7.79 -9.43 -6.32
CA PRO A 205 -6.55 -9.37 -7.08
C PRO A 205 -6.33 -7.91 -7.49
N ASN A 206 -5.45 -7.19 -6.81
CA ASN A 206 -5.20 -5.78 -7.08
C ASN A 206 -3.78 -5.61 -7.68
N PRO A 207 -3.54 -4.53 -8.45
CA PRO A 207 -2.30 -4.32 -9.20
C PRO A 207 -1.06 -4.04 -8.34
N PHE A 208 -1.23 -3.70 -7.07
CA PHE A 208 -0.13 -3.41 -6.15
C PHE A 208 -0.19 -4.30 -4.91
N SER A 209 -0.63 -5.55 -5.10
CA SER A 209 -0.66 -6.58 -4.06
C SER A 209 0.73 -7.00 -3.63
N ALA A 210 0.85 -7.44 -2.38
CA ALA A 210 2.10 -7.95 -1.86
C ALA A 210 1.94 -8.94 -0.71
N LEU A 211 2.90 -9.85 -0.58
CA LEU A 211 3.17 -10.57 0.65
C LEU A 211 4.56 -10.19 1.13
N TYR A 212 4.65 -9.61 2.33
CA TYR A 212 5.88 -9.05 2.86
C TYR A 212 6.11 -9.52 4.28
N ARG A 213 7.34 -9.93 4.58
CA ARG A 213 7.75 -10.43 5.89
C ARG A 213 9.04 -9.76 6.34
N ILE A 214 9.07 -9.39 7.62
CA ILE A 214 10.30 -9.04 8.35
C ILE A 214 10.26 -9.79 9.68
N ASP A 215 11.12 -10.78 9.84
CA ASP A 215 11.22 -11.59 11.04
C ASP A 215 9.85 -12.24 11.42
N ASP A 216 9.18 -11.71 12.44
CA ASP A 216 7.88 -12.10 12.99
C ASP A 216 6.70 -11.27 12.45
N LYS A 217 6.96 -10.25 11.64
CA LYS A 217 5.97 -9.26 11.17
C LYS A 217 5.62 -9.49 9.72
N TRP A 218 4.32 -9.48 9.44
CA TRP A 218 3.75 -9.78 8.14
C TRP A 218 2.85 -8.66 7.68
N LEU A 219 2.97 -8.32 6.40
CA LEU A 219 2.02 -7.51 5.67
C LEU A 219 1.45 -8.35 4.53
N ILE A 220 0.13 -8.50 4.54
CA ILE A 220 -0.67 -9.23 3.56
C ILE A 220 -1.51 -8.19 2.83
N CYS A 221 -1.03 -7.75 1.67
CA CYS A 221 -1.47 -6.53 1.02
C CYS A 221 -2.25 -6.80 -0.26
N ALA A 222 -3.42 -6.18 -0.38
CA ALA A 222 -4.17 -6.10 -1.64
C ALA A 222 -4.40 -4.64 -2.03
N SER A 223 -3.31 -3.87 -2.17
CA SER A 223 -3.41 -2.46 -2.52
C SER A 223 -3.81 -2.26 -3.99
N PRO A 224 -4.83 -1.43 -4.27
CA PRO A 224 -5.18 -1.00 -5.62
C PRO A 224 -4.45 0.29 -6.04
N GLU A 225 -3.71 0.95 -5.15
CA GLU A 225 -3.26 2.33 -5.35
C GLU A 225 -1.73 2.44 -5.38
N ARG A 226 -1.23 3.15 -6.40
CA ARG A 226 0.18 3.53 -6.50
C ARG A 226 0.39 4.87 -5.82
N PHE A 227 1.28 4.89 -4.82
CA PHE A 227 1.73 6.12 -4.21
C PHE A 227 2.58 6.92 -5.19
N LEU A 228 3.72 6.35 -5.59
CA LEU A 228 4.73 7.08 -6.33
C LEU A 228 5.62 6.12 -7.12
N MET A 229 5.86 6.46 -8.39
CA MET A 229 6.75 5.71 -9.26
C MET A 229 7.68 6.69 -9.99
N LYS A 230 8.96 6.33 -10.09
CA LYS A 230 9.98 7.10 -10.82
C LYS A 230 10.73 6.18 -11.77
N LYS A 231 10.81 6.62 -13.04
CA LYS A 231 11.62 6.01 -14.09
C LYS A 231 12.49 7.06 -14.78
N GLY A 232 13.81 6.93 -14.67
CA GLY A 232 14.75 7.98 -15.02
C GLY A 232 14.43 9.26 -14.24
N ARG A 233 14.07 10.34 -14.94
CA ARG A 233 13.66 11.61 -14.32
C ARG A 233 12.14 11.77 -14.17
N ARG A 234 11.36 10.92 -14.84
CA ARG A 234 9.90 11.02 -14.83
C ARG A 234 9.37 10.41 -13.54
N ILE A 235 8.63 11.20 -12.77
CA ILE A 235 7.92 10.76 -11.57
C ILE A 235 6.42 10.86 -11.79
N LEU A 236 5.64 9.96 -11.19
CA LEU A 236 4.19 10.02 -11.23
C LEU A 236 3.55 9.45 -9.97
N SER A 237 2.32 9.86 -9.72
CA SER A 237 1.43 9.37 -8.67
C SER A 237 0.05 9.12 -9.26
N GLN A 238 -0.65 8.10 -8.75
CA GLN A 238 -1.96 7.67 -9.26
C GLN A 238 -2.99 7.57 -8.12
N PRO A 239 -3.38 8.70 -7.51
CA PRO A 239 -4.39 8.71 -6.45
C PRO A 239 -5.75 8.18 -6.95
N ILE A 240 -6.42 7.48 -6.04
CA ILE A 240 -7.77 6.95 -6.27
C ILE A 240 -8.77 7.68 -5.39
N LYS A 241 -9.86 8.17 -5.98
CA LYS A 241 -11.04 8.69 -5.26
C LYS A 241 -12.29 8.37 -6.05
N GLY A 242 -13.29 7.82 -5.37
CA GLY A 242 -14.50 7.30 -5.99
C GLY A 242 -14.39 5.82 -6.34
N THR A 243 -15.39 5.06 -5.91
CA THR A 243 -15.45 3.61 -6.09
C THR A 243 -16.91 3.20 -6.19
N LEU A 244 -17.28 2.46 -7.23
CA LEU A 244 -18.61 1.87 -7.37
C LEU A 244 -18.51 0.35 -7.58
N LYS A 245 -19.51 -0.38 -7.07
CA LYS A 245 -19.54 -1.84 -7.13
C LYS A 245 -19.78 -2.32 -8.57
N ARG A 246 -19.16 -3.45 -8.91
CA ARG A 246 -19.45 -4.20 -10.15
C ARG A 246 -20.78 -4.93 -10.07
N GLU A 247 -21.54 -4.91 -11.17
CA GLU A 247 -22.74 -5.72 -11.35
C GLU A 247 -22.43 -6.89 -12.29
N ARG A 248 -21.74 -7.92 -11.76
CA ARG A 248 -21.26 -9.06 -12.56
C ARG A 248 -22.35 -9.84 -13.29
N GLY A 249 -23.58 -9.80 -12.80
CA GLY A 249 -24.72 -10.52 -13.38
C GLY A 249 -25.51 -9.73 -14.42
N ASN A 250 -25.25 -8.42 -14.56
CA ASN A 250 -25.99 -7.56 -15.48
C ASN A 250 -25.06 -6.51 -16.11
N PRO A 251 -24.57 -6.74 -17.35
CA PRO A 251 -23.69 -5.81 -18.05
C PRO A 251 -24.25 -4.40 -18.22
N GLU A 252 -25.58 -4.25 -18.39
CA GLU A 252 -26.19 -2.93 -18.54
C GLU A 252 -26.13 -2.13 -17.25
N ASP A 253 -26.39 -2.75 -16.11
CA ASP A 253 -26.28 -2.08 -14.81
C ASP A 253 -24.81 -1.86 -14.41
N ASP A 254 -23.90 -2.73 -14.83
CA ASP A 254 -22.45 -2.55 -14.62
C ASP A 254 -21.92 -1.32 -15.36
N GLU A 255 -22.37 -1.10 -16.61
CA GLU A 255 -22.01 0.10 -17.38
C GLU A 255 -22.69 1.35 -16.82
N LYS A 256 -23.96 1.28 -16.38
CA LYS A 256 -24.60 2.39 -15.67
C LYS A 256 -23.83 2.81 -14.42
N ASN A 257 -23.35 1.84 -13.62
CA ASN A 257 -22.53 2.14 -12.45
C ASN A 257 -21.21 2.81 -12.86
N ARG A 258 -20.60 2.37 -13.96
CA ARG A 258 -19.39 2.99 -14.49
C ARG A 258 -19.63 4.44 -14.92
N GLU A 259 -20.70 4.71 -15.67
CA GLU A 259 -21.10 6.05 -16.10
C GLU A 259 -21.48 6.94 -14.92
N LEU A 260 -22.15 6.38 -13.91
CA LEU A 260 -22.50 7.07 -12.68
C LEU A 260 -21.25 7.53 -11.93
N LEU A 261 -20.22 6.67 -11.82
CA LEU A 261 -18.94 7.03 -11.21
C LEU A 261 -18.27 8.17 -11.99
N LEU A 262 -18.22 8.05 -13.33
CA LEU A 262 -17.62 9.05 -14.21
C LEU A 262 -18.30 10.43 -14.08
N THR A 263 -19.61 10.46 -13.88
CA THR A 263 -20.41 11.69 -13.84
C THR A 263 -20.68 12.22 -12.43
N SER A 264 -20.31 11.46 -11.39
CA SER A 264 -20.52 11.84 -9.99
C SER A 264 -19.79 13.14 -9.64
N SER A 265 -20.56 14.18 -9.32
CA SER A 265 -20.04 15.48 -8.91
C SER A 265 -19.26 15.40 -7.60
N LYS A 266 -19.71 14.55 -6.66
CA LYS A 266 -19.02 14.29 -5.39
C LYS A 266 -17.64 13.71 -5.66
N ASP A 267 -17.57 12.56 -6.35
CA ASP A 267 -16.31 11.83 -6.56
C ASP A 267 -15.31 12.66 -7.38
N ARG A 268 -15.78 13.38 -8.41
CA ARG A 268 -14.93 14.29 -9.18
C ARG A 268 -14.39 15.43 -8.33
N SER A 269 -15.20 16.01 -7.44
CA SER A 269 -14.76 17.11 -6.58
C SER A 269 -13.67 16.64 -5.61
N GLU A 270 -13.84 15.48 -4.99
CA GLU A 270 -12.84 14.88 -4.10
C GLU A 270 -11.56 14.51 -4.87
N ASN A 271 -11.70 13.95 -6.07
CA ASN A 271 -10.57 13.59 -6.91
C ASN A 271 -9.72 14.82 -7.31
N VAL A 272 -10.35 15.92 -7.73
CA VAL A 272 -9.63 17.18 -8.06
C VAL A 272 -8.86 17.72 -6.87
N MET A 273 -9.46 17.70 -5.68
CA MET A 273 -8.78 18.18 -4.47
C MET A 273 -7.49 17.39 -4.21
N ILE A 274 -7.52 16.07 -4.37
CA ILE A 274 -6.33 15.22 -4.22
C ILE A 274 -5.33 15.44 -5.37
N VAL A 275 -5.80 15.58 -6.61
CA VAL A 275 -4.96 15.89 -7.76
C VAL A 275 -4.17 17.18 -7.52
N ASP A 276 -4.83 18.24 -7.05
CA ASP A 276 -4.16 19.50 -6.77
C ASP A 276 -3.18 19.41 -5.59
N LEU A 277 -3.51 18.64 -4.55
CA LEU A 277 -2.57 18.35 -3.46
C LEU A 277 -1.32 17.64 -3.97
N VAL A 278 -1.48 16.59 -4.79
CA VAL A 278 -0.37 15.84 -5.38
C VAL A 278 0.45 16.71 -6.34
N ARG A 279 -0.20 17.57 -7.14
CA ARG A 279 0.50 18.54 -8.00
C ARG A 279 1.37 19.49 -7.19
N ASN A 280 0.85 19.99 -6.08
CA ASN A 280 1.59 20.85 -5.15
C ASN A 280 2.74 20.10 -4.46
N ASP A 281 2.60 18.80 -4.21
CA ASP A 281 3.68 17.98 -3.66
C ASP A 281 4.79 17.76 -4.69
N LEU A 282 4.43 17.42 -5.93
CA LEU A 282 5.38 17.21 -7.02
C LEU A 282 6.07 18.51 -7.46
N SER A 283 5.39 19.67 -7.40
CA SER A 283 5.98 20.95 -7.80
C SER A 283 7.16 21.40 -6.92
N ARG A 284 7.31 20.83 -5.71
CA ARG A 284 8.45 21.10 -4.83
C ARG A 284 9.74 20.41 -5.26
N ILE A 285 9.65 19.39 -6.11
CA ILE A 285 10.79 18.53 -6.50
C ILE A 285 10.95 18.39 -8.02
N CYS A 286 10.00 18.90 -8.80
CA CYS A 286 10.01 18.81 -10.25
C CYS A 286 10.40 20.13 -10.90
N GLU A 287 11.01 20.04 -12.08
CA GLU A 287 11.34 21.20 -12.92
C GLU A 287 10.08 22.07 -13.13
N GLU A 288 10.25 23.38 -13.04
CA GLU A 288 9.16 24.34 -13.23
C GLU A 288 8.42 24.08 -14.56
N GLY A 289 7.09 24.03 -14.49
CA GLY A 289 6.23 23.76 -15.64
C GLY A 289 6.20 22.29 -16.12
N SER A 290 6.97 21.38 -15.53
CA SER A 290 6.95 19.95 -15.92
C SER A 290 5.79 19.17 -15.32
N VAL A 291 5.23 19.63 -14.19
CA VAL A 291 4.12 18.95 -13.49
C VAL A 291 2.82 19.11 -14.28
N ARG A 292 2.21 17.98 -14.64
CA ARG A 292 0.97 17.92 -15.41
C ARG A 292 0.08 16.77 -14.97
N VAL A 293 -1.19 16.86 -15.32
CA VAL A 293 -2.17 15.78 -15.16
C VAL A 293 -2.25 15.06 -16.50
N ASP A 294 -1.68 13.84 -16.58
CA ASP A 294 -1.69 13.04 -17.80
C ASP A 294 -3.08 12.44 -18.07
N GLU A 295 -3.79 12.09 -17.01
CA GLU A 295 -5.15 11.55 -17.08
C GLU A 295 -5.94 12.04 -15.85
N LEU A 296 -7.15 12.54 -16.08
CA LEU A 296 -8.05 13.01 -15.03
C LEU A 296 -9.36 12.23 -15.09
N TYR A 297 -9.76 11.62 -13.98
CA TYR A 297 -10.97 10.80 -13.83
C TYR A 297 -11.00 9.52 -14.69
N GLY A 298 -9.86 8.89 -14.94
CA GLY A 298 -9.82 7.60 -15.65
C GLY A 298 -10.59 6.54 -14.88
N ILE A 299 -11.56 5.87 -15.52
CA ILE A 299 -12.35 4.82 -14.89
C ILE A 299 -11.80 3.45 -15.23
N TYR A 300 -11.28 2.78 -14.22
CA TYR A 300 -10.65 1.46 -14.33
C TYR A 300 -11.54 0.40 -13.67
N THR A 301 -11.73 -0.69 -14.40
CA THR A 301 -12.60 -1.79 -13.98
C THR A 301 -11.77 -2.91 -13.35
N PHE A 302 -12.03 -3.18 -12.08
CA PHE A 302 -11.50 -4.31 -11.32
C PHE A 302 -12.58 -5.37 -11.11
N PRO A 303 -12.25 -6.60 -10.69
CA PRO A 303 -13.23 -7.67 -10.53
C PRO A 303 -14.39 -7.32 -9.61
N GLN A 304 -14.17 -6.55 -8.55
CA GLN A 304 -15.21 -6.22 -7.58
C GLN A 304 -15.78 -4.80 -7.71
N VAL A 305 -14.98 -3.86 -8.22
CA VAL A 305 -15.33 -2.44 -8.26
C VAL A 305 -14.84 -1.76 -9.55
N HIS A 306 -15.51 -0.68 -9.94
CA HIS A 306 -14.96 0.37 -10.79
C HIS A 306 -14.30 1.42 -9.89
N GLN A 307 -13.13 1.94 -10.28
CA GLN A 307 -12.43 2.98 -9.55
C GLN A 307 -12.05 4.13 -10.47
N MET A 308 -12.09 5.34 -9.92
CA MET A 308 -11.65 6.54 -10.60
C MET A 308 -10.22 6.88 -10.16
N ILE A 309 -9.31 6.88 -11.14
CA ILE A 309 -7.87 7.07 -10.99
C ILE A 309 -7.45 8.28 -11.83
N SER A 310 -6.63 9.14 -11.25
CA SER A 310 -6.02 10.26 -11.97
C SER A 310 -4.50 10.11 -11.94
N THR A 311 -3.83 10.37 -13.06
CA THR A 311 -2.38 10.27 -13.17
C THR A 311 -1.77 11.66 -13.22
N ILE A 312 -0.94 11.98 -12.22
CA ILE A 312 -0.16 13.22 -12.18
C ILE A 312 1.30 12.85 -12.37
N SER A 313 2.02 13.56 -13.23
CA SER A 313 3.45 13.35 -13.44
C SER A 313 4.24 14.64 -13.54
N GLY A 314 5.56 14.53 -13.40
CA GLY A 314 6.52 15.61 -13.61
C GLY A 314 7.91 15.07 -13.91
N ASN A 315 8.84 15.97 -14.19
CA ASN A 315 10.26 15.64 -14.30
C ASN A 315 10.99 16.15 -13.05
N VAL A 316 11.55 15.24 -12.27
CA VAL A 316 12.32 15.57 -11.07
C VAL A 316 13.52 16.45 -11.44
N GLU A 317 13.80 17.48 -10.64
CA GLU A 317 14.98 18.32 -10.79
C GLU A 317 16.28 17.49 -10.76
N LYS A 318 17.37 18.07 -11.28
CA LYS A 318 18.67 17.42 -11.22
C LYS A 318 19.11 17.35 -9.75
N ASP A 319 19.78 16.26 -9.40
CA ASP A 319 20.41 16.06 -8.07
C ASP A 319 19.44 15.92 -6.88
N ILE A 320 18.12 15.84 -7.12
CA ILE A 320 17.16 15.49 -6.08
C ILE A 320 17.34 14.02 -5.67
N SER A 321 17.55 13.81 -4.37
CA SER A 321 17.71 12.47 -3.82
C SER A 321 16.37 11.76 -3.65
N PHE A 322 16.40 10.43 -3.47
CA PHE A 322 15.20 9.66 -3.12
C PHE A 322 14.52 10.21 -1.86
N THR A 323 15.31 10.54 -0.85
CA THR A 323 14.75 10.98 0.43
C THR A 323 14.18 12.39 0.37
N ASP A 324 14.70 13.28 -0.47
CA ASP A 324 14.08 14.59 -0.75
C ASP A 324 12.70 14.42 -1.40
N ILE A 325 12.55 13.47 -2.32
CA ILE A 325 11.26 13.12 -2.93
C ILE A 325 10.27 12.68 -1.86
N ILE A 326 10.68 11.77 -0.97
CA ILE A 326 9.81 11.29 0.11
C ILE A 326 9.44 12.43 1.07
N ARG A 327 10.38 13.31 1.45
CA ARG A 327 10.09 14.48 2.30
C ARG A 327 9.03 15.39 1.69
N ALA A 328 9.05 15.56 0.37
CA ALA A 328 8.09 16.43 -0.31
C ALA A 328 6.72 15.77 -0.50
N THR A 329 6.64 14.44 -0.65
CA THR A 329 5.42 13.77 -1.12
C THR A 329 4.70 12.94 -0.04
N PHE A 330 5.40 12.55 1.02
CA PHE A 330 4.87 11.66 2.05
C PHE A 330 4.30 12.42 3.27
N PRO A 331 3.24 11.92 3.93
CA PRO A 331 2.37 10.83 3.49
C PRO A 331 1.47 11.22 2.31
N MET A 332 0.88 10.21 1.68
CA MET A 332 0.05 10.36 0.49
C MET A 332 -1.18 11.25 0.77
N GLY A 333 -1.51 12.10 -0.21
CA GLY A 333 -2.68 12.98 -0.11
C GLY A 333 -4.00 12.21 0.07
N SER A 334 -4.18 11.10 -0.64
CA SER A 334 -5.40 10.27 -0.61
C SER A 334 -5.73 9.68 0.76
N MET A 335 -4.70 9.49 1.59
CA MET A 335 -4.81 8.93 2.94
C MET A 335 -4.60 9.95 4.06
N THR A 336 -4.48 11.24 3.72
CA THR A 336 -4.40 12.33 4.68
C THR A 336 -5.58 13.26 4.48
N GLY A 337 -5.36 14.38 3.80
CA GLY A 337 -6.36 15.38 3.45
C GLY A 337 -5.74 16.76 3.29
N ALA A 338 -6.58 17.79 3.20
CA ALA A 338 -6.14 19.15 2.89
C ALA A 338 -6.68 20.19 3.89
N PRO A 339 -5.83 21.10 4.41
CA PRO A 339 -4.36 21.16 4.31
C PRO A 339 -3.65 20.02 5.06
N LYS A 340 -2.59 19.44 4.45
CA LYS A 340 -1.94 18.20 4.90
C LYS A 340 -1.48 18.24 6.37
N THR A 341 -0.67 19.22 6.76
CA THR A 341 -0.13 19.35 8.13
C THR A 341 -1.24 19.37 9.17
N ARG A 342 -2.28 20.19 8.96
CA ARG A 342 -3.40 20.29 9.91
C ARG A 342 -4.19 19.00 9.99
N VAL A 343 -4.40 18.33 8.86
CA VAL A 343 -5.11 17.04 8.83
C VAL A 343 -4.34 15.95 9.57
N ILE A 344 -3.02 15.89 9.44
CA ILE A 344 -2.17 14.96 10.18
C ILE A 344 -2.33 15.15 11.71
N GLU A 345 -2.31 16.39 12.20
CA GLU A 345 -2.54 16.68 13.63
C GLU A 345 -3.91 16.19 14.11
N LEU A 346 -4.95 16.34 13.28
CA LEU A 346 -6.30 15.89 13.60
C LEU A 346 -6.40 14.36 13.59
N ILE A 347 -5.76 13.70 12.63
CA ILE A 347 -5.66 12.23 12.57
C ILE A 347 -5.03 11.71 13.87
N ASP A 348 -3.86 12.23 14.28
CA ASP A 348 -3.18 11.79 15.51
C ASP A 348 -4.01 12.05 16.77
N LYS A 349 -4.79 13.15 16.77
CA LYS A 349 -5.68 13.49 17.88
C LYS A 349 -6.84 12.50 18.01
N TYR A 350 -7.53 12.22 16.91
CA TYR A 350 -8.81 11.51 16.90
C TYR A 350 -8.70 10.01 16.71
N GLU A 351 -7.69 9.51 15.99
CA GLU A 351 -7.43 8.07 15.89
C GLU A 351 -6.90 7.51 17.23
N LYS A 352 -7.33 6.29 17.57
CA LYS A 352 -7.00 5.65 18.86
C LYS A 352 -5.73 4.82 18.83
N THR A 353 -5.18 4.61 17.66
CA THR A 353 -4.11 3.66 17.35
C THR A 353 -3.18 4.32 16.34
N LYS A 354 -1.89 4.01 16.41
CA LYS A 354 -0.98 4.40 15.34
C LYS A 354 -1.38 3.70 14.04
N ARG A 355 -1.09 4.32 12.91
CA ARG A 355 -1.24 3.65 11.61
C ARG A 355 -0.08 2.69 11.35
N GLY A 356 1.13 2.99 11.83
CA GLY A 356 2.31 2.13 11.59
C GLY A 356 2.54 1.96 10.09
N ILE A 357 2.60 0.73 9.60
CA ILE A 357 2.72 0.46 8.16
C ILE A 357 1.42 0.72 7.36
N PHE A 358 0.25 0.68 8.00
CA PHE A 358 -1.00 1.05 7.31
C PHE A 358 -0.95 2.51 6.88
N SER A 359 -1.49 2.82 5.70
CA SER A 359 -1.36 4.14 5.06
C SER A 359 0.11 4.56 4.80
N GLY A 360 1.06 3.64 4.95
CA GLY A 360 2.43 3.77 4.50
C GLY A 360 2.58 3.32 3.04
N ALA A 361 3.81 2.99 2.66
CA ALA A 361 4.15 2.52 1.32
C ALA A 361 5.05 1.28 1.39
N LEU A 362 4.80 0.30 0.52
CA LEU A 362 5.69 -0.84 0.27
C LEU A 362 6.15 -0.80 -1.19
N GLY A 363 7.42 -1.12 -1.43
CA GLY A 363 7.95 -1.12 -2.79
C GLY A 363 9.43 -1.45 -2.85
N TYR A 364 10.07 -0.92 -3.88
CA TYR A 364 11.49 -1.16 -4.17
C TYR A 364 12.19 0.06 -4.75
N ILE A 365 13.51 0.06 -4.67
CA ILE A 365 14.44 0.94 -5.38
C ILE A 365 15.38 0.05 -6.19
N SER A 366 15.51 0.32 -7.49
CA SER A 366 16.41 -0.39 -8.38
C SER A 366 17.84 0.17 -8.29
N PRO A 367 18.86 -0.57 -8.79
CA PRO A 367 20.24 -0.07 -8.86
C PRO A 367 20.40 1.24 -9.65
N GLU A 368 19.49 1.53 -10.57
CA GLU A 368 19.45 2.76 -11.37
C GLU A 368 18.86 3.96 -10.60
N GLY A 369 18.29 3.73 -9.41
CA GLY A 369 17.58 4.74 -8.63
C GLY A 369 16.14 4.97 -9.08
N ASP A 370 15.58 4.04 -9.87
CA ASP A 370 14.16 3.98 -10.19
C ASP A 370 13.42 3.27 -9.06
N PHE A 371 12.14 3.59 -8.87
CA PHE A 371 11.36 3.01 -7.78
C PHE A 371 9.87 2.96 -8.12
N ASP A 372 9.14 2.10 -7.42
CA ASP A 372 7.68 2.01 -7.46
C ASP A 372 7.18 1.62 -6.07
N PHE A 373 6.28 2.43 -5.51
CA PHE A 373 5.72 2.27 -4.18
C PHE A 373 4.20 2.32 -4.23
N ASN A 374 3.57 1.38 -3.54
CA ASN A 374 2.12 1.34 -3.35
C ASN A 374 1.67 2.22 -2.17
N VAL A 375 0.36 2.29 -1.96
CA VAL A 375 -0.24 2.74 -0.70
C VAL A 375 -0.70 1.51 0.09
N VAL A 376 -0.26 1.35 1.33
CA VAL A 376 -0.63 0.18 2.15
C VAL A 376 -2.04 0.34 2.70
N ILE A 377 -3.03 -0.06 1.90
CA ILE A 377 -4.46 -0.09 2.22
C ILE A 377 -5.06 -1.43 1.81
N ARG A 378 -6.28 -1.75 2.27
CA ARG A 378 -6.92 -3.06 2.05
C ARG A 378 -5.97 -4.23 2.38
N SER A 379 -5.29 -4.08 3.50
CA SER A 379 -4.16 -4.93 3.89
C SER A 379 -4.35 -5.40 5.32
N LEU A 380 -3.89 -6.62 5.60
CA LEU A 380 -3.77 -7.14 6.95
C LEU A 380 -2.31 -7.07 7.40
N MET A 381 -2.13 -6.73 8.66
CA MET A 381 -0.86 -6.79 9.34
C MET A 381 -0.96 -7.85 10.44
N TYR A 382 0.11 -8.62 10.61
CA TYR A 382 0.16 -9.67 11.62
C TYR A 382 1.54 -9.70 12.28
N ASN A 383 1.54 -9.72 13.60
CA ASN A 383 2.73 -9.98 14.40
C ASN A 383 2.59 -11.37 15.03
N ALA A 384 3.40 -12.31 14.54
CA ALA A 384 3.35 -13.71 14.97
C ALA A 384 3.80 -13.90 16.42
N THR A 385 4.76 -13.12 16.91
CA THR A 385 5.24 -13.21 18.29
C THR A 385 4.22 -12.65 19.30
N GLN A 386 3.47 -11.63 18.92
CA GLN A 386 2.40 -11.03 19.74
C GLN A 386 1.05 -11.72 19.55
N ALA A 387 0.94 -12.68 18.61
CA ALA A 387 -0.33 -13.24 18.14
C ALA A 387 -1.37 -12.14 17.86
N TYR A 388 -0.93 -11.05 17.24
CA TYR A 388 -1.74 -9.85 17.06
C TYR A 388 -1.98 -9.59 15.57
N LEU A 389 -3.23 -9.65 15.16
CA LEU A 389 -3.67 -9.34 13.81
C LEU A 389 -4.42 -8.02 13.81
N SER A 390 -4.13 -7.16 12.84
CA SER A 390 -4.75 -5.85 12.70
C SER A 390 -4.94 -5.48 11.24
N PHE A 391 -6.03 -4.79 10.94
CA PHE A 391 -6.23 -4.09 9.68
C PHE A 391 -7.01 -2.81 9.97
N GLN A 392 -6.86 -1.81 9.09
CA GLN A 392 -7.56 -0.54 9.27
C GLN A 392 -8.41 -0.23 8.05
N ALA A 393 -9.56 0.40 8.31
CA ALA A 393 -10.45 0.91 7.28
C ALA A 393 -11.01 2.26 7.70
N GLY A 394 -11.34 3.09 6.72
CA GLY A 394 -11.78 4.45 6.93
C GLY A 394 -12.38 5.07 5.68
N SER A 395 -12.65 6.36 5.74
CA SER A 395 -13.23 7.13 4.66
C SER A 395 -12.78 8.59 4.70
N GLY A 396 -12.89 9.26 3.55
CA GLY A 396 -12.64 10.69 3.42
C GLY A 396 -13.83 11.47 3.98
N ILE A 397 -13.64 12.14 5.11
CA ILE A 397 -14.65 12.95 5.76
C ILE A 397 -14.64 14.34 5.16
N THR A 398 -15.76 14.73 4.57
CA THR A 398 -15.98 16.07 4.01
C THR A 398 -17.12 16.77 4.74
N PHE A 399 -17.42 18.01 4.34
CA PHE A 399 -18.59 18.73 4.83
C PHE A 399 -19.90 17.96 4.61
N TYR A 400 -19.98 17.20 3.51
CA TYR A 400 -21.16 16.43 3.09
C TYR A 400 -21.27 15.05 3.75
N SER A 401 -20.26 14.62 4.50
CA SER A 401 -20.27 13.32 5.16
C SER A 401 -21.36 13.23 6.22
N ASP A 402 -22.10 12.11 6.19
CA ASP A 402 -23.08 11.75 7.20
C ASP A 402 -22.47 10.75 8.19
N PRO A 403 -22.36 11.07 9.49
CA PRO A 403 -21.66 10.22 10.46
C PRO A 403 -22.11 8.76 10.49
N GLN A 404 -23.41 8.50 10.30
CA GLN A 404 -23.95 7.13 10.33
C GLN A 404 -23.51 6.37 9.07
N LYS A 405 -23.65 7.00 7.90
CA LYS A 405 -23.22 6.39 6.63
C LYS A 405 -21.73 6.12 6.59
N GLU A 406 -20.91 7.00 7.16
CA GLU A 406 -19.45 6.79 7.24
C GLU A 406 -19.08 5.60 8.14
N TRP A 407 -19.84 5.36 9.21
CA TRP A 407 -19.69 4.16 10.04
C TRP A 407 -20.05 2.89 9.27
N GLU A 408 -21.19 2.90 8.59
CA GLU A 408 -21.65 1.78 7.75
C GLU A 408 -20.66 1.46 6.62
N GLU A 409 -20.12 2.48 5.95
CA GLU A 409 -19.09 2.31 4.91
C GLU A 409 -17.80 1.70 5.49
N CYS A 410 -17.38 2.15 6.68
CA CYS A 410 -16.21 1.61 7.34
C CYS A 410 -16.37 0.11 7.67
N LEU A 411 -17.53 -0.28 8.21
CA LEU A 411 -17.85 -1.69 8.49
C LEU A 411 -17.91 -2.54 7.21
N LEU A 412 -18.48 -2.00 6.12
CA LEU A 412 -18.54 -2.70 4.83
C LEU A 412 -17.14 -2.99 4.28
N LYS A 413 -16.22 -2.02 4.36
CA LYS A 413 -14.81 -2.21 3.96
C LYS A 413 -14.13 -3.27 4.83
N ALA A 414 -14.44 -3.31 6.12
CA ALA A 414 -13.91 -4.30 7.05
C ALA A 414 -14.46 -5.71 6.78
N GLU A 415 -15.72 -5.84 6.39
CA GLU A 415 -16.37 -7.12 6.14
C GLU A 415 -15.69 -7.93 5.02
N ALA A 416 -15.22 -7.25 3.97
CA ALA A 416 -14.46 -7.89 2.90
C ALA A 416 -13.18 -8.59 3.42
N ILE A 417 -12.51 -7.99 4.42
CA ILE A 417 -11.33 -8.58 5.07
C ILE A 417 -11.75 -9.70 6.03
N LYS A 418 -12.84 -9.52 6.78
CA LYS A 418 -13.36 -10.57 7.69
C LYS A 418 -13.69 -11.85 6.93
N GLN A 419 -14.28 -11.76 5.75
CA GLN A 419 -14.58 -12.92 4.90
C GLN A 419 -13.33 -13.71 4.49
N VAL A 420 -12.19 -13.06 4.30
CA VAL A 420 -10.91 -13.71 3.99
C VAL A 420 -10.38 -14.50 5.18
N LEU A 421 -10.64 -14.02 6.40
CA LEU A 421 -10.19 -14.61 7.66
C LEU A 421 -11.12 -15.72 8.18
N SER A 422 -12.39 -15.74 7.76
CA SER A 422 -13.32 -16.81 8.08
C SER A 422 -12.88 -18.11 7.40
N VAL A 423 -12.44 -19.08 8.20
CA VAL A 423 -12.18 -20.47 7.78
C VAL A 423 -13.48 -21.26 7.84
#